data_AF-A0A6L7MH91-F1
#
_entry.id   AF-A0A6L7MH91-F1
#
_cell.length_a   1.000
_cell.length_b   1.000
_cell.length_c   1.000
_cell.angle_alpha   90.00
_cell.angle_beta   90.00
_cell.angle_gamma   90.00
#
_symmetry.space_group_name_H-M   'P 1'
#
loop_
_entity.id
_entity.type
_entity.pdbx_description
1 polymer ?
#
loop_
_entity_poly.entity_id
_entity_poly.type
_entity_poly.pdbx_seq_one_letter_code
_entity_poly.pdbx_strand_id
1 'polypeptide(L)'
;MGERIHQLGSDLQRVLASMVQGLDIEHDEITLTVKPGDLNEAMLALRDTPEFGFEQLVDLSGVDYLEYGVGEWSTHGATSAGFSRGAEKASFGRFTFDDPAQARTLENPRFAVVYHLLSVACNLRLRVRVFCDDDELPMVPSVHHIWASADWYEREAFDLYGIIFEGHPDLRRILTDYGFTGHPFRKDFPLVGHVEVRYDPEQKRVIYQPVSIEPRITVPKVIRDDYRFESGDSQENDA
;
A
#
# COMPACT_ATOMS: atom_id res chain seq x y z
N MET A 1 -26.05 -6.32 -10.08
CA MET A 1 -24.82 -6.70 -9.34
C MET A 1 -24.79 -6.03 -7.98
N GLY A 2 -24.95 -4.70 -7.92
CA GLY A 2 -24.98 -3.91 -6.68
C GLY A 2 -25.88 -4.44 -5.55
N GLU A 3 -27.13 -4.87 -5.81
CA GLU A 3 -28.02 -5.38 -4.75
C GLU A 3 -27.44 -6.58 -3.98
N ARG A 4 -26.73 -7.50 -4.66
CA ARG A 4 -26.10 -8.66 -4.00
C ARG A 4 -24.92 -8.25 -3.11
N ILE A 5 -24.20 -7.19 -3.48
CA ILE A 5 -23.07 -6.66 -2.71
C ILE A 5 -23.58 -5.91 -1.48
N HIS A 6 -24.67 -5.15 -1.60
CA HIS A 6 -25.31 -4.52 -0.45
C HIS A 6 -25.90 -5.55 0.54
N GLN A 7 -26.47 -6.63 0.01
CA GLN A 7 -26.92 -7.75 0.84
C GLN A 7 -25.73 -8.40 1.57
N LEU A 8 -24.65 -8.72 0.85
CA LEU A 8 -23.42 -9.24 1.45
C LEU A 8 -22.87 -8.30 2.53
N GLY A 9 -22.85 -6.98 2.29
CA GLY A 9 -22.41 -6.00 3.28
C GLY A 9 -23.27 -6.02 4.55
N SER A 10 -24.59 -6.16 4.40
CA SER A 10 -25.52 -6.29 5.52
C SER A 10 -25.30 -7.60 6.31
N ASP A 11 -25.03 -8.70 5.60
CA ASP A 11 -24.74 -10.00 6.19
C ASP A 11 -23.40 -10.00 6.94
N LEU A 12 -22.37 -9.38 6.36
CA LEU A 12 -21.06 -9.19 7.00
C LEU A 12 -21.18 -8.35 8.26
N GLN A 13 -21.94 -7.24 8.23
CA GLN A 13 -22.19 -6.44 9.44
C GLN A 13 -22.93 -7.23 10.50
N ARG A 14 -23.89 -8.08 10.13
CA ARG A 14 -24.66 -8.91 11.07
C ARG A 14 -23.79 -9.97 11.74
N VAL A 15 -22.92 -10.65 10.99
CA VAL A 15 -22.11 -11.78 11.49
C VAL A 15 -20.84 -11.32 12.19
N LEU A 16 -20.16 -10.30 11.66
CA LEU A 16 -18.84 -9.85 12.12
C LEU A 16 -18.89 -8.54 12.93
N ALA A 17 -20.08 -8.09 13.35
CA ALA A 17 -20.33 -6.77 13.94
C ALA A 17 -19.26 -6.28 14.96
N SER A 18 -18.78 -7.18 15.83
CA SER A 18 -17.81 -6.83 16.88
C SER A 18 -16.37 -6.66 16.38
N MET A 19 -16.03 -7.24 15.22
CA MET A 19 -14.68 -7.33 14.67
C MET A 19 -14.43 -6.28 13.56
N VAL A 20 -15.49 -5.73 13.00
CA VAL A 20 -15.43 -4.76 11.89
C VAL A 20 -15.23 -3.34 12.42
N GLN A 21 -14.20 -2.66 11.91
CA GLN A 21 -13.99 -1.23 12.12
C GLN A 21 -14.70 -0.37 11.08
N GLY A 22 -14.79 -0.86 9.84
CA GLY A 22 -15.39 -0.14 8.73
C GLY A 22 -15.81 -1.07 7.61
N LEU A 23 -16.83 -0.66 6.85
CA LEU A 23 -17.30 -1.37 5.68
C LEU A 23 -17.63 -0.34 4.60
N ASP A 24 -16.84 -0.38 3.53
CA ASP A 24 -16.93 0.56 2.42
C ASP A 24 -17.35 -0.20 1.16
N ILE A 25 -18.37 0.31 0.46
CA ILE A 25 -18.82 -0.22 -0.83
C ILE A 25 -18.63 0.85 -1.89
N GLU A 26 -17.70 0.62 -2.80
CA GLU A 26 -17.38 1.54 -3.89
C GLU A 26 -17.21 0.75 -5.19
N HIS A 27 -17.77 1.26 -6.29
CA HIS A 27 -17.58 0.69 -7.64
C HIS A 27 -17.85 -0.83 -7.74
N ASP A 28 -18.92 -1.32 -7.10
CA ASP A 28 -19.26 -2.75 -7.02
C ASP A 28 -18.19 -3.63 -6.31
N GLU A 29 -17.35 -3.03 -5.47
CA GLU A 29 -16.40 -3.73 -4.60
C GLU A 29 -16.69 -3.42 -3.13
N ILE A 30 -16.54 -4.43 -2.29
CA ILE A 30 -16.72 -4.32 -0.85
C ILE A 30 -15.37 -4.44 -0.14
N THR A 31 -15.07 -3.48 0.72
CA THR A 31 -13.86 -3.43 1.54
C THR A 31 -14.26 -3.50 3.00
N LEU A 32 -13.82 -4.55 3.68
CA LEU A 32 -14.02 -4.77 5.11
C LEU A 32 -12.75 -4.37 5.85
N THR A 33 -12.83 -3.43 6.78
CA THR A 33 -11.72 -3.05 7.64
C THR A 33 -11.84 -3.77 8.98
N VAL A 34 -10.83 -4.55 9.37
CA VAL A 34 -10.83 -5.42 10.56
C VAL A 34 -9.63 -5.07 11.44
N LYS A 35 -9.79 -5.19 12.76
CA LYS A 35 -8.68 -5.03 13.72
C LYS A 35 -7.67 -6.17 13.60
N PRO A 36 -6.36 -5.91 13.80
CA PRO A 36 -5.35 -6.97 13.83
C PRO A 36 -5.68 -8.11 14.80
N GLY A 37 -6.14 -7.78 16.02
CA GLY A 37 -6.44 -8.78 17.05
C GLY A 37 -7.58 -9.74 16.69
N ASP A 38 -8.54 -9.28 15.88
CA ASP A 38 -9.72 -10.07 15.49
C ASP A 38 -9.55 -10.72 14.10
N LEU A 39 -8.39 -10.53 13.45
CA LEU A 39 -8.16 -10.94 12.06
C LEU A 39 -8.38 -12.43 11.84
N ASN A 40 -7.78 -13.28 12.67
CA ASN A 40 -7.88 -14.74 12.51
C ASN A 40 -9.31 -15.22 12.68
N GLU A 41 -10.04 -14.68 13.66
CA GLU A 41 -11.44 -15.05 13.91
C GLU A 41 -12.34 -14.59 12.75
N ALA A 42 -12.16 -13.36 12.27
CA ALA A 42 -12.89 -12.85 11.12
C ALA A 42 -12.61 -13.67 9.85
N MET A 43 -11.35 -14.00 9.57
CA MET A 43 -10.96 -14.78 8.40
C MET A 43 -11.48 -16.23 8.45
N LEU A 44 -11.46 -16.86 9.63
CA LEU A 44 -12.08 -18.18 9.84
C LEU A 44 -13.59 -18.12 9.60
N ALA A 45 -14.27 -17.11 10.14
CA ALA A 45 -15.70 -16.93 9.92
C ALA A 45 -16.03 -16.69 8.44
N LEU A 46 -15.22 -15.92 7.71
CA LEU A 46 -15.38 -15.69 6.27
C LEU A 46 -15.21 -16.98 5.45
N ARG A 47 -14.29 -17.85 5.84
CA ARG A 47 -14.07 -19.14 5.16
C ARG A 47 -15.15 -20.17 5.49
N ASP A 48 -15.44 -20.35 6.78
CA ASP A 48 -16.20 -21.50 7.29
C ASP A 48 -17.71 -21.26 7.34
N THR A 49 -18.18 -20.00 7.28
CA THR A 49 -19.62 -19.70 7.24
C THR A 49 -20.20 -20.05 5.86
N PRO A 50 -21.21 -20.94 5.77
CA PRO A 50 -21.77 -21.38 4.49
C PRO A 50 -22.40 -20.26 3.65
N GLU A 51 -22.86 -19.18 4.28
CA GLU A 51 -23.43 -18.00 3.61
C GLU A 51 -22.37 -17.23 2.80
N PHE A 52 -21.09 -17.30 3.22
CA PHE A 52 -19.98 -16.59 2.60
C PHE A 52 -19.14 -17.52 1.73
N GLY A 53 -18.60 -18.60 2.34
CA GLY A 53 -17.76 -19.57 1.67
C GLY A 53 -16.59 -18.94 0.92
N PHE A 54 -15.77 -18.10 1.56
CA PHE A 54 -14.57 -17.55 0.92
C PHE A 54 -13.45 -18.61 0.90
N GLU A 55 -13.52 -19.53 -0.06
CA GLU A 55 -12.61 -20.69 -0.07
C GLU A 55 -11.20 -20.33 -0.59
N GLN A 56 -11.07 -19.27 -1.38
CA GLN A 56 -9.83 -18.91 -2.06
C GLN A 56 -9.29 -17.55 -1.62
N LEU A 57 -8.07 -17.53 -1.08
CA LEU A 57 -7.24 -16.33 -0.99
C LEU A 57 -6.56 -16.11 -2.35
N VAL A 58 -6.91 -15.01 -3.01
CA VAL A 58 -6.42 -14.63 -4.33
C VAL A 58 -5.09 -13.91 -4.23
N ASP A 59 -4.97 -12.97 -3.30
CA ASP A 59 -3.79 -12.12 -3.14
C ASP A 59 -3.71 -11.55 -1.72
N LEU A 60 -2.49 -11.25 -1.27
CA LEU A 60 -2.22 -10.46 -0.08
C LEU A 60 -1.15 -9.44 -0.41
N SER A 61 -1.49 -8.17 -0.21
CA SER A 61 -0.65 -7.03 -0.54
C SER A 61 -0.43 -6.13 0.67
N GLY A 62 0.83 -5.77 0.93
CA GLY A 62 1.18 -4.69 1.86
C GLY A 62 0.94 -3.32 1.22
N VAL A 63 0.57 -2.33 2.02
CA VAL A 63 0.35 -0.95 1.59
C VAL A 63 1.01 0.00 2.58
N ASP A 64 1.77 0.97 2.06
CA ASP A 64 2.38 2.06 2.83
C ASP A 64 1.66 3.38 2.50
N TYR A 65 0.96 3.92 3.51
CA TYR A 65 0.15 5.13 3.45
C TYR A 65 0.91 6.42 3.75
N LEU A 66 2.25 6.39 3.95
CA LEU A 66 3.05 7.57 4.32
C LEU A 66 2.76 8.83 3.46
N GLU A 67 2.56 8.65 2.16
CA GLU A 67 2.29 9.73 1.20
C GLU A 67 0.87 9.70 0.63
N TYR A 68 -0.07 9.01 1.29
CA TYR A 68 -1.42 8.87 0.76
C TYR A 68 -2.11 10.22 0.58
N GLY A 69 -2.73 10.43 -0.59
CA GLY A 69 -3.39 11.68 -0.94
C GLY A 69 -2.45 12.81 -1.39
N VAL A 70 -1.13 12.57 -1.42
CA VAL A 70 -0.16 13.56 -1.90
C VAL A 70 0.15 13.33 -3.38
N GLY A 71 -0.21 14.31 -4.21
CA GLY A 71 0.24 14.35 -5.60
C GLY A 71 1.60 15.05 -5.71
N GLU A 72 2.57 14.44 -6.38
CA GLU A 72 3.82 15.12 -6.78
C GLU A 72 3.55 16.35 -7.69
N TRP A 73 2.38 16.40 -8.33
CA TRP A 73 2.02 17.38 -9.34
C TRP A 73 0.97 18.42 -8.92
N SER A 74 0.51 18.44 -7.67
CA SER A 74 -0.44 19.46 -7.20
C SER A 74 0.23 20.84 -7.07
N THR A 75 -0.13 21.78 -7.94
CA THR A 75 0.30 23.19 -7.86
C THR A 75 -0.87 24.09 -7.52
N HIS A 76 -0.65 25.07 -6.64
CA HIS A 76 -1.64 26.09 -6.25
C HIS A 76 -1.38 27.46 -6.90
N GLY A 77 -0.42 27.56 -7.83
CA GLY A 77 -0.14 28.80 -8.57
C GLY A 77 1.10 28.71 -9.49
N ALA A 78 1.20 29.66 -10.44
CA ALA A 78 2.31 29.76 -11.40
C ALA A 78 3.31 30.85 -10.97
N THR A 79 4.60 30.49 -10.84
CA THR A 79 5.68 31.47 -10.64
C THR A 79 6.35 31.84 -11.96
N SER A 80 6.66 33.14 -12.15
CA SER A 80 7.24 33.71 -13.38
C SER A 80 8.74 33.40 -13.62
N ALA A 81 9.39 32.65 -12.73
CA ALA A 81 10.81 32.32 -12.83
C ALA A 81 11.07 30.82 -12.62
N GLY A 82 11.37 30.10 -13.71
CA GLY A 82 12.18 28.88 -13.68
C GLY A 82 11.46 27.55 -13.97
N PHE A 83 12.03 26.80 -14.93
CA PHE A 83 11.65 25.44 -15.34
C PHE A 83 12.08 24.33 -14.35
N SER A 84 12.82 24.65 -13.28
CA SER A 84 13.41 23.68 -12.35
C SER A 84 12.59 23.41 -11.10
N ARG A 85 11.49 24.13 -10.87
CA ARG A 85 10.68 24.02 -9.63
C ARG A 85 9.52 23.03 -9.72
N GLY A 86 9.37 22.32 -10.84
CA GLY A 86 8.25 21.40 -11.02
C GLY A 86 8.36 20.06 -10.31
N ALA A 87 9.53 19.73 -9.80
CA ALA A 87 9.77 18.60 -8.93
C ALA A 87 10.00 19.14 -7.52
N GLU A 88 9.03 18.96 -6.63
CA GLU A 88 9.33 19.08 -5.21
C GLU A 88 10.31 17.96 -4.86
N LYS A 89 11.45 18.31 -4.25
CA LYS A 89 12.53 17.37 -3.91
C LYS A 89 12.12 16.27 -2.93
N ALA A 90 10.91 16.35 -2.38
CA ALA A 90 10.38 15.45 -1.37
C ALA A 90 9.11 14.75 -1.87
N SER A 91 9.17 14.15 -3.06
CA SER A 91 8.03 13.44 -3.64
C SER A 91 8.44 12.07 -4.22
N PHE A 92 7.49 11.14 -4.22
CA PHE A 92 7.57 9.75 -4.63
C PHE A 92 8.81 9.35 -5.46
N GLY A 93 9.72 8.59 -4.83
CA GLY A 93 10.90 8.02 -5.50
C GLY A 93 12.02 9.01 -5.83
N ARG A 94 11.92 10.28 -5.38
CA ARG A 94 12.90 11.36 -5.65
C ARG A 94 13.48 11.99 -4.38
N PHE A 95 13.56 11.22 -3.30
CA PHE A 95 14.25 11.64 -2.08
C PHE A 95 15.75 11.45 -2.20
N THR A 96 16.52 12.46 -1.78
CA THR A 96 17.94 12.29 -1.45
C THR A 96 18.09 11.97 0.03
N PHE A 97 19.22 11.38 0.45
CA PHE A 97 19.46 10.98 1.84
C PHE A 97 19.27 12.13 2.85
N ASP A 98 19.50 13.37 2.42
CA ASP A 98 19.41 14.56 3.27
C ASP A 98 17.98 15.12 3.36
N ASP A 99 17.02 14.60 2.60
CA ASP A 99 15.64 15.06 2.64
C ASP A 99 14.92 14.43 3.84
N PRO A 100 14.38 15.23 4.78
CA PRO A 100 13.67 14.69 5.93
C PRO A 100 12.41 13.99 5.43
N ALA A 101 12.24 12.71 5.79
CA ALA A 101 10.95 12.03 5.69
C ALA A 101 9.92 12.91 6.42
N GLN A 102 9.05 13.58 5.67
CA GLN A 102 8.00 14.39 6.28
C GLN A 102 7.00 13.44 6.92
N ALA A 103 7.25 13.07 8.18
CA ALA A 103 6.30 12.34 9.01
C ALA A 103 5.07 13.23 9.19
N ARG A 104 4.07 13.03 8.34
CA ARG A 104 2.76 13.66 8.49
C ARG A 104 1.94 12.86 9.48
N THR A 105 1.09 13.54 10.24
CA THR A 105 0.06 12.91 11.06
C THR A 105 -0.97 12.31 10.12
N LEU A 106 -0.86 11.02 9.85
CA LEU A 106 -1.89 10.27 9.14
C LEU A 106 -3.09 10.07 10.06
N GLU A 107 -4.31 10.11 9.51
CA GLU A 107 -5.53 9.74 10.25
C GLU A 107 -5.57 8.24 10.56
N ASN A 108 -4.89 7.42 9.75
CA ASN A 108 -4.78 5.97 9.88
C ASN A 108 -3.30 5.57 10.03
N PRO A 109 -3.00 4.37 10.60
CA PRO A 109 -1.64 3.87 10.68
C PRO A 109 -0.96 3.75 9.32
N ARG A 110 0.38 3.83 9.29
CA ARG A 110 1.17 3.88 8.05
C ARG A 110 1.01 2.61 7.21
N PHE A 111 1.06 1.45 7.86
CA PHE A 111 1.05 0.17 7.16
C PHE A 111 -0.31 -0.50 7.22
N ALA A 112 -0.76 -1.03 6.08
CA ALA A 112 -1.90 -1.93 6.03
C ALA A 112 -1.58 -3.18 5.22
N VAL A 113 -2.27 -4.26 5.55
CA VAL A 113 -2.30 -5.49 4.76
C VAL A 113 -3.69 -5.64 4.17
N VAL A 114 -3.75 -5.87 2.86
CA VAL A 114 -4.97 -6.05 2.10
C VAL A 114 -5.03 -7.47 1.58
N TYR A 115 -6.09 -8.18 1.92
CA TYR A 115 -6.39 -9.53 1.49
C TYR A 115 -7.51 -9.51 0.46
N HIS A 116 -7.33 -10.24 -0.63
CA HIS A 116 -8.34 -10.43 -1.66
C HIS A 116 -8.89 -11.85 -1.58
N LEU A 117 -10.17 -11.97 -1.23
CA LEU A 117 -10.86 -13.25 -1.09
C LEU A 117 -11.87 -13.45 -2.22
N LEU A 118 -11.99 -14.70 -2.65
CA LEU A 118 -12.95 -15.15 -3.65
C LEU A 118 -13.76 -16.32 -3.10
N SER A 119 -15.08 -16.17 -3.14
CA SER A 119 -16.03 -17.26 -2.96
C SER A 119 -16.40 -17.82 -4.33
N VAL A 120 -16.06 -19.08 -4.59
CA VAL A 120 -16.36 -19.75 -5.86
C VAL A 120 -17.83 -20.15 -5.91
N ALA A 121 -18.39 -20.61 -4.78
CA ALA A 121 -19.78 -21.02 -4.70
C ALA A 121 -20.76 -19.86 -4.95
N CYS A 122 -20.51 -18.70 -4.34
CA CYS A 122 -21.38 -17.53 -4.47
C CYS A 122 -20.97 -16.59 -5.62
N ASN A 123 -19.77 -16.79 -6.18
CA ASN A 123 -19.10 -15.91 -7.15
C ASN A 123 -19.03 -14.46 -6.66
N LEU A 124 -18.55 -14.29 -5.43
CA LEU A 124 -18.41 -13.00 -4.75
C LEU A 124 -16.95 -12.73 -4.41
N ARG A 125 -16.56 -11.46 -4.44
CA ARG A 125 -15.22 -11.00 -4.06
C ARG A 125 -15.33 -10.10 -2.83
N LEU A 126 -14.38 -10.24 -1.94
CA LEU A 126 -14.27 -9.42 -0.73
C LEU A 126 -12.83 -8.97 -0.58
N ARG A 127 -12.64 -7.68 -0.31
CA ARG A 127 -11.36 -7.13 0.11
C ARG A 127 -11.38 -6.95 1.61
N VAL A 128 -10.45 -7.56 2.33
CA VAL A 128 -10.27 -7.36 3.77
C VAL A 128 -9.02 -6.54 3.99
N ARG A 129 -9.12 -5.43 4.71
CA ARG A 129 -8.02 -4.52 5.02
C ARG A 129 -7.78 -4.51 6.52
N VAL A 130 -6.52 -4.58 6.90
CA VAL A 130 -6.08 -4.56 8.30
C VAL A 130 -4.96 -3.53 8.42
N PHE A 131 -5.11 -2.58 9.34
CA PHE A 131 -4.05 -1.63 9.65
C PHE A 131 -3.16 -2.16 10.75
N CYS A 132 -1.84 -1.96 10.65
CA CYS A 132 -0.90 -2.29 11.72
C CYS A 132 -0.98 -1.20 12.79
N ASP A 133 -0.99 -1.55 14.08
CA ASP A 133 -1.09 -0.53 15.14
C ASP A 133 0.23 0.24 15.36
N ASP A 134 1.38 -0.37 15.04
CA ASP A 134 2.73 0.18 15.24
C ASP A 134 3.42 0.44 13.89
N ASP A 135 3.92 1.67 13.70
CA ASP A 135 4.61 2.11 12.50
C ASP A 135 6.12 1.73 12.50
N GLU A 136 6.75 1.60 13.67
CA GLU A 136 8.16 1.19 13.79
C GLU A 136 8.30 -0.31 13.57
N LEU A 137 7.39 -1.09 14.16
CA LEU A 137 7.35 -2.54 14.06
C LEU A 137 5.96 -3.02 13.60
N PRO A 138 5.63 -2.87 12.30
CA PRO A 138 4.32 -3.28 11.80
C PRO A 138 4.14 -4.79 11.90
N MET A 139 3.16 -5.21 12.69
CA MET A 139 2.90 -6.62 12.99
C MET A 139 1.43 -6.98 12.79
N VAL A 140 1.18 -8.13 12.16
CA VAL A 140 -0.17 -8.65 11.88
C VAL A 140 -0.16 -10.18 12.10
N PRO A 141 -1.25 -10.81 12.56
CA PRO A 141 -1.33 -12.27 12.63
C PRO A 141 -1.27 -12.93 11.25
N SER A 142 -0.58 -14.07 11.15
CA SER A 142 -0.51 -14.89 9.94
C SER A 142 -1.82 -15.65 9.69
N VAL A 143 -2.28 -15.65 8.44
CA VAL A 143 -3.47 -16.40 7.97
C VAL A 143 -3.10 -17.68 7.21
N HIS A 144 -1.81 -18.05 7.17
CA HIS A 144 -1.31 -19.28 6.53
C HIS A 144 -2.05 -20.56 6.98
N HIS A 145 -2.43 -20.64 8.26
CA HIS A 145 -3.18 -21.78 8.79
C HIS A 145 -4.62 -21.87 8.24
N ILE A 146 -5.14 -20.77 7.69
CA ILE A 146 -6.47 -20.70 7.07
C ILE A 146 -6.38 -21.00 5.58
N TRP A 147 -5.46 -20.33 4.87
CA TRP A 147 -5.16 -20.56 3.45
C TRP A 147 -3.66 -20.79 3.27
N ALA A 148 -3.31 -21.97 2.77
CA ALA A 148 -1.90 -22.34 2.52
C ALA A 148 -1.21 -21.42 1.50
N SER A 149 -1.95 -20.76 0.60
CA SER A 149 -1.39 -19.80 -0.35
C SER A 149 -0.80 -18.57 0.33
N ALA A 150 -1.23 -18.22 1.55
CA ALA A 150 -0.77 -17.03 2.25
C ALA A 150 0.73 -17.08 2.61
N ASP A 151 1.35 -18.26 2.73
CA ASP A 151 2.79 -18.42 3.06
C ASP A 151 3.68 -17.56 2.15
N TRP A 152 3.46 -17.62 0.84
CA TRP A 152 4.30 -16.89 -0.12
C TRP A 152 4.00 -15.39 -0.11
N TYR A 153 2.73 -15.00 0.01
CA TYR A 153 2.35 -13.58 0.02
C TYR A 153 2.76 -12.87 1.31
N GLU A 154 2.66 -13.53 2.46
CA GLU A 154 3.13 -12.99 3.74
C GLU A 154 4.65 -12.77 3.71
N ARG A 155 5.41 -13.69 3.10
CA ARG A 155 6.84 -13.53 2.88
C ARG A 155 7.18 -12.40 1.91
N GLU A 156 6.39 -12.22 0.86
CA GLU A 156 6.53 -11.10 -0.08
C GLU A 156 6.27 -9.75 0.61
N ALA A 157 5.18 -9.65 1.37
CA ALA A 157 4.85 -8.44 2.14
C ALA A 157 5.92 -8.12 3.20
N PHE A 158 6.51 -9.15 3.84
CA PHE A 158 7.66 -8.99 4.72
C PHE A 158 8.89 -8.47 3.98
N ASP A 159 9.22 -9.01 2.81
CA ASP A 159 10.41 -8.59 2.06
C ASP A 159 10.28 -7.15 1.54
N LEU A 160 9.12 -6.80 0.97
CA LEU A 160 8.89 -5.54 0.28
C LEU A 160 8.52 -4.38 1.20
N TYR A 161 7.72 -4.63 2.25
CA TYR A 161 7.22 -3.62 3.18
C TYR A 161 7.77 -3.78 4.60
N GLY A 162 8.30 -4.94 4.96
CA GLY A 162 8.81 -5.20 6.32
C GLY A 162 7.72 -5.42 7.35
N ILE A 163 6.53 -5.86 6.92
CA ILE A 163 5.43 -6.23 7.81
C ILE A 163 5.70 -7.62 8.38
N ILE A 164 5.68 -7.77 9.69
CA ILE A 164 5.96 -9.01 10.40
C ILE A 164 4.65 -9.78 10.61
N PHE A 165 4.64 -11.06 10.21
CA PHE A 165 3.50 -11.95 10.40
C PHE A 165 3.70 -12.88 11.59
N GLU A 166 2.91 -12.69 12.65
CA GLU A 166 2.98 -13.52 13.86
C GLU A 166 2.39 -14.91 13.59
N GLY A 167 3.14 -15.97 13.93
CA GLY A 167 2.71 -17.37 13.73
C GLY A 167 3.07 -17.96 12.36
N HIS A 168 3.79 -17.22 11.52
CA HIS A 168 4.30 -17.73 10.24
C HIS A 168 5.43 -18.76 10.43
N PRO A 169 5.47 -19.89 9.69
CA PRO A 169 6.46 -20.95 9.89
C PRO A 169 7.89 -20.59 9.46
N ASP A 170 8.06 -19.87 8.33
CA ASP A 170 9.38 -19.50 7.77
C ASP A 170 9.35 -18.10 7.14
N LEU A 171 9.37 -17.06 7.99
CA LEU A 171 9.35 -15.68 7.52
C LEU A 171 10.76 -15.23 7.11
N ARG A 172 11.03 -15.24 5.81
CA ARG A 172 12.31 -14.79 5.22
C ARG A 172 12.11 -14.12 3.87
N ARG A 173 13.10 -13.31 3.48
CA ARG A 173 13.19 -12.64 2.17
C ARG A 173 13.07 -13.64 1.00
N ILE A 174 12.52 -13.19 -0.12
CA ILE A 174 12.22 -14.02 -1.28
C ILE A 174 12.51 -13.34 -2.62
N LEU A 175 12.25 -12.03 -2.73
CA LEU A 175 12.44 -11.24 -3.94
C LEU A 175 13.77 -10.46 -3.91
N THR A 176 14.18 -9.98 -2.73
CA THR A 176 15.41 -9.18 -2.60
C THR A 176 16.67 -10.05 -2.53
N ASP A 177 17.81 -9.44 -2.86
CA ASP A 177 19.11 -10.09 -2.75
C ASP A 177 19.43 -10.46 -1.29
N TYR A 178 20.25 -11.48 -1.08
CA TYR A 178 20.53 -12.04 0.25
C TYR A 178 21.14 -11.02 1.23
N GLY A 179 21.91 -10.05 0.72
CA GLY A 179 22.52 -8.97 1.50
C GLY A 179 21.75 -7.65 1.48
N PHE A 180 20.52 -7.63 0.93
CA PHE A 180 19.76 -6.41 0.77
C PHE A 180 19.34 -5.84 2.13
N THR A 181 19.63 -4.56 2.35
CA THR A 181 19.28 -3.85 3.58
C THR A 181 18.15 -2.86 3.27
N GLY A 182 17.03 -3.00 3.98
CA GLY A 182 15.82 -2.22 3.76
C GLY A 182 14.69 -2.98 3.07
N HIS A 183 13.64 -2.25 2.74
CA HIS A 183 12.36 -2.72 2.20
C HIS A 183 11.98 -1.85 0.99
N PRO A 184 12.08 -2.37 -0.25
CA PRO A 184 12.01 -1.55 -1.46
C PRO A 184 10.72 -0.75 -1.69
N PHE A 185 9.57 -1.24 -1.22
CA PHE A 185 8.27 -0.63 -1.52
C PHE A 185 7.78 0.34 -0.43
N ARG A 186 8.58 0.57 0.61
CA ARG A 186 8.31 1.67 1.52
C ARG A 186 8.54 3.01 0.84
N LYS A 187 7.71 4.00 1.13
CA LYS A 187 7.76 5.33 0.48
C LYS A 187 9.01 6.14 0.85
N ASP A 188 9.63 5.84 1.98
CA ASP A 188 10.90 6.40 2.42
C ASP A 188 12.12 5.75 1.74
N PHE A 189 11.94 4.65 0.98
CA PHE A 189 13.04 4.00 0.28
C PHE A 189 13.30 4.63 -1.11
N PRO A 190 14.55 4.99 -1.44
CA PRO A 190 14.85 5.62 -2.74
C PRO A 190 14.70 4.62 -3.89
N LEU A 191 14.17 5.08 -5.03
CA LEU A 191 13.91 4.22 -6.19
C LEU A 191 15.15 3.52 -6.73
N VAL A 192 16.31 4.19 -6.69
CA VAL A 192 17.59 3.63 -7.17
C VAL A 192 18.23 2.70 -6.14
N GLY A 193 17.74 2.71 -4.90
CA GLY A 193 18.34 2.02 -3.77
C GLY A 193 19.64 2.67 -3.29
N HIS A 194 20.31 2.00 -2.36
CA HIS A 194 21.54 2.50 -1.74
C HIS A 194 22.81 1.90 -2.36
N VAL A 195 22.71 0.71 -2.95
CA VAL A 195 23.85 -0.05 -3.45
C VAL A 195 23.66 -0.45 -4.91
N GLU A 196 24.74 -0.35 -5.68
CA GLU A 196 24.86 -0.88 -7.03
C GLU A 196 25.92 -2.00 -7.05
N VAL A 197 25.80 -2.92 -8.01
CA VAL A 197 26.73 -4.03 -8.18
C VAL A 197 27.68 -3.76 -9.34
N ARG A 198 28.98 -3.98 -9.13
CA ARG A 198 29.98 -3.99 -10.22
C ARG A 198 30.92 -5.18 -10.12
N TYR A 199 31.42 -5.64 -11.27
CA TYR A 199 32.50 -6.63 -11.29
C TYR A 199 33.84 -5.94 -11.04
N ASP A 200 34.63 -6.50 -10.11
CA ASP A 200 35.99 -6.05 -9.85
C ASP A 200 37.01 -7.03 -10.45
N PRO A 201 37.80 -6.63 -11.47
CA PRO A 201 38.75 -7.53 -12.13
C PRO A 201 39.96 -7.89 -11.25
N GLU A 202 40.33 -7.07 -10.27
CA GLU A 202 41.44 -7.36 -9.36
C GLU A 202 41.04 -8.42 -8.35
N GLN A 203 39.86 -8.27 -7.76
CA GLN A 203 39.32 -9.22 -6.78
C GLN A 203 38.63 -10.43 -7.43
N LYS A 204 38.40 -10.38 -8.75
CA LYS A 204 37.69 -11.40 -9.54
C LYS A 204 36.33 -11.78 -8.97
N ARG A 205 35.59 -10.80 -8.43
CA ARG A 205 34.27 -10.98 -7.81
C ARG A 205 33.36 -9.79 -8.07
N VAL A 206 32.05 -10.01 -7.91
CA VAL A 206 31.06 -8.93 -7.87
C VAL A 206 31.13 -8.26 -6.50
N ILE A 207 31.21 -6.93 -6.50
CA ILE A 207 31.22 -6.11 -5.28
C ILE A 207 30.00 -5.18 -5.26
N TYR A 208 29.58 -4.83 -4.05
CA TYR A 208 28.54 -3.82 -3.80
C TYR A 208 29.22 -2.49 -3.50
N GLN A 209 28.78 -1.42 -4.14
CA GLN A 209 29.26 -0.06 -3.90
C GLN A 209 28.07 0.91 -3.81
N PRO A 210 28.23 2.10 -3.19
CA PRO A 210 27.17 3.10 -3.17
C PRO A 210 26.78 3.54 -4.59
N VAL A 211 25.49 3.77 -4.81
CA VAL A 211 24.93 4.22 -6.08
C VAL A 211 25.57 5.55 -6.52
N SER A 212 25.98 5.60 -7.79
CA SER A 212 26.56 6.79 -8.42
C SER A 212 25.57 7.59 -9.29
N ILE A 213 24.37 7.04 -9.50
CA ILE A 213 23.38 7.56 -10.44
C ILE A 213 22.66 8.78 -9.85
N GLU A 214 22.77 9.91 -10.54
CA GLU A 214 21.96 11.11 -10.25
C GLU A 214 20.62 11.07 -11.01
N PRO A 215 19.48 11.29 -10.33
CA PRO A 215 18.18 11.33 -10.99
C PRO A 215 18.09 12.53 -11.95
N ARG A 216 17.91 12.27 -13.25
CA ARG A 216 17.72 13.31 -14.28
C ARG A 216 16.25 13.40 -14.68
N ILE A 217 15.68 14.61 -14.58
CA ILE A 217 14.34 14.91 -15.10
C ILE A 217 14.41 15.28 -16.58
N THR A 218 14.02 14.36 -17.47
CA THR A 218 14.06 14.59 -18.92
C THR A 218 12.89 15.43 -19.44
N VAL A 219 11.79 15.54 -18.67
CA VAL A 219 10.56 16.20 -19.12
C VAL A 219 10.29 17.46 -18.31
N PRO A 220 10.16 18.64 -18.95
CA PRO A 220 9.77 19.87 -18.26
C PRO A 220 8.31 19.78 -17.79
N LYS A 221 8.02 20.32 -16.60
CA LYS A 221 6.65 20.49 -16.08
C LYS A 221 5.86 21.44 -16.96
N VAL A 222 4.90 20.91 -17.72
CA VAL A 222 3.91 21.70 -18.44
C VAL A 222 2.68 21.80 -17.54
N ILE A 223 2.48 22.96 -16.93
CA ILE A 223 1.24 23.28 -16.22
C ILE A 223 0.18 23.54 -17.30
N ARG A 224 -0.91 22.78 -17.28
CA ARG A 224 -2.10 23.03 -18.09
C ARG A 224 -3.26 23.24 -17.15
N ASP A 225 -3.97 24.34 -17.30
CA ASP A 225 -5.19 24.59 -16.57
C ASP A 225 -6.26 23.60 -17.08
N ASP A 226 -6.76 22.73 -16.20
CA ASP A 226 -7.84 21.81 -16.54
C ASP A 226 -9.19 22.48 -16.22
N TYR A 227 -9.71 23.22 -17.20
CA TYR A 227 -10.97 23.95 -17.11
C TYR A 227 -12.21 23.07 -16.79
N ARG A 228 -12.08 21.74 -16.81
CA ARG A 228 -13.17 20.81 -16.47
C ARG A 228 -13.54 20.80 -14.99
N PHE A 229 -12.64 21.25 -14.11
CA PHE A 229 -12.86 21.31 -12.66
C PHE A 229 -13.04 22.74 -12.14
N GLU A 230 -13.03 23.76 -13.02
CA GLU A 230 -13.52 25.09 -12.68
C GLU A 230 -15.04 25.00 -12.52
N SER A 231 -15.46 24.69 -11.30
CA SER A 231 -16.84 24.91 -10.87
C SER A 231 -17.07 26.41 -11.02
N GLY A 232 -17.99 26.80 -11.90
CA GLY A 232 -18.31 28.20 -12.13
C GLY A 232 -18.79 28.84 -10.84
N ASP A 233 -17.93 29.62 -10.19
CA ASP A 233 -18.37 30.64 -9.27
C ASP A 233 -19.06 31.72 -10.10
N SER A 234 -20.38 31.64 -10.04
CA SER A 234 -21.36 32.61 -10.49
C SER A 234 -21.01 34.02 -10.03
N GLN A 235 -21.17 34.95 -10.97
CA GLN A 235 -21.32 36.40 -10.79
C GLN A 235 -21.85 36.82 -9.41
N GLU A 236 -21.14 37.72 -8.74
CA GLU A 236 -21.78 38.67 -7.81
C GLU A 236 -21.05 40.02 -7.80
N ASN A 237 -21.68 40.98 -8.50
CA ASN A 237 -21.79 42.42 -8.26
C ASN A 237 -20.53 43.23 -7.89
N ASP A 238 -20.12 44.10 -8.82
CA ASP A 238 -19.76 45.48 -8.48
C ASP A 238 -20.52 46.45 -9.39
N ALA A 239 -21.23 47.38 -8.74
CA ALA A 239 -21.97 48.49 -9.34
C ALA A 239 -21.06 49.68 -9.64
#